data_AF-A0A8H6W8I4-F1
#
_entry.id   AF-A0A8H6W8I4-F1
#
_cell.length_a   1.000
_cell.length_b   1.000
_cell.length_c   1.000
_cell.angle_alpha   90.00
_cell.angle_beta   90.00
_cell.angle_gamma   90.00
#
_symmetry.space_group_name_H-M   'P 1'
#
loop_
_entity.id
_entity.type
_entity.pdbx_description
1 polymer ?
#
loop_
_entity_poly.entity_id
_entity_poly.type
_entity_poly.pdbx_seq_one_letter_code
_entity_poly.pdbx_strand_id
1 'polypeptide(L)'
;MKPSASFGLIIDLYSAICVAALPTLKTILHRPSLLFRPHEISRIFMATVWAAFSGPTDEGARPAKLGLIKHARGVLFDIGAGYGHSIPYLDRQNVTAYVALEPNTLMHSDLRQRAESHGFNEKDGTLLILRGCGAEDTAEIKAQLAGAGFQVDTMLSIMTICSIPNPKEALAGLVNEILAPGGQILFYEHVLSPLEDVAWWQRFWTPVWRLCFDGCCLDRPTHLWVQELQDQAGNSVWAEREIWGKAGEPDEHLFWHRVCRHLTLSCSIFTPPYSTMAQRVTLRKRQPYNTTSNRRRVVKTPGGKLVYHHLKKIATSPKCGDCGIGLPGIPALRPRQYATISKRQKTVRRAYGGSRCGDCVKQRILRAFLVEEAKIVKKVIKSQQQSKK
;
A
#
# COMPACT_ATOMS: atom_id res chain seq x y z
N MET A 1 26.19 -17.27 -2.46
CA MET A 1 26.76 -16.05 -1.85
C MET A 1 27.78 -16.41 -0.80
N LYS A 2 29.06 -16.16 -1.08
CA LYS A 2 30.15 -16.37 -0.10
C LYS A 2 29.96 -15.47 1.14
N PRO A 3 30.20 -15.97 2.37
CA PRO A 3 30.10 -15.15 3.58
C PRO A 3 30.97 -13.88 3.51
N SER A 4 32.15 -13.96 2.90
CA SER A 4 33.05 -12.81 2.72
C SER A 4 32.42 -11.66 1.93
N ALA A 5 31.56 -11.94 0.94
CA ALA A 5 30.83 -10.93 0.18
C ALA A 5 29.68 -10.32 1.02
N SER A 6 29.06 -11.11 1.90
CA SER A 6 28.01 -10.65 2.81
C SER A 6 28.52 -9.68 3.87
N PHE A 7 29.63 -10.06 4.49
CA PHE A 7 30.20 -9.31 5.62
C PHE A 7 30.93 -8.04 5.17
N GLY A 8 31.12 -7.82 3.86
CA GLY A 8 31.58 -6.54 3.31
C GLY A 8 30.68 -5.37 3.74
N LEU A 9 29.38 -5.62 3.93
CA LEU A 9 28.42 -4.61 4.41
C LEU A 9 28.76 -4.07 5.81
N ILE A 10 29.47 -4.84 6.64
CA ILE A 10 29.95 -4.36 7.96
C ILE A 10 30.96 -3.23 7.78
N ILE A 11 31.80 -3.29 6.74
CA ILE A 11 32.79 -2.25 6.44
C ILE A 11 32.08 -0.96 6.03
N ASP A 12 31.03 -1.06 5.22
CA ASP A 12 30.19 0.08 4.82
C ASP A 12 29.49 0.71 6.02
N LEU A 13 28.88 -0.10 6.89
CA LEU A 13 28.24 0.37 8.14
C LEU A 13 29.25 1.04 9.07
N TYR A 14 30.41 0.42 9.29
CA TYR A 14 31.46 0.99 10.12
C TYR A 14 31.94 2.34 9.57
N SER A 15 32.19 2.40 8.25
CA SER A 15 32.63 3.62 7.59
C SER A 15 31.58 4.74 7.67
N ALA A 16 30.30 4.42 7.47
CA ALA A 16 29.20 5.37 7.62
C ALA A 16 29.14 5.95 9.04
N ILE A 17 29.26 5.08 10.06
CA ILE A 17 29.29 5.52 11.47
C ILE A 17 30.51 6.40 11.74
N CYS A 18 31.71 5.99 11.30
CA CYS A 18 32.94 6.75 11.51
C CYS A 18 32.88 8.15 10.90
N VAL A 19 32.32 8.28 9.69
CA VAL A 19 32.19 9.57 9.00
C VAL A 19 31.15 10.48 9.67
N ALA A 20 29.99 9.92 10.07
CA ALA A 20 28.87 10.74 10.51
C ALA A 20 28.73 10.89 12.03
N ALA A 21 29.33 10.03 12.86
CA ALA A 21 29.15 10.07 14.32
C ALA A 21 29.64 11.38 14.95
N LEU A 22 30.87 11.82 14.64
CA LEU A 22 31.42 13.04 15.24
C LEU A 22 30.68 14.32 14.76
N PRO A 23 30.41 14.52 13.46
CA PRO A 23 29.63 15.68 12.99
C PRO A 23 28.21 15.70 13.56
N THR A 24 27.56 14.54 13.65
CA THR A 24 26.20 14.43 14.21
C THR A 24 26.22 14.75 15.71
N LEU A 25 27.17 14.20 16.48
CA LEU A 25 27.31 14.49 17.91
C LEU A 25 27.62 15.95 18.16
N LYS A 26 28.52 16.56 17.37
CA LYS A 26 28.82 17.99 17.44
C LYS A 26 27.55 18.83 17.23
N THR A 27 26.71 18.45 16.26
CA THR A 27 25.45 19.17 15.99
C THR A 27 24.44 19.03 17.14
N ILE A 28 24.35 17.83 17.74
CA ILE A 28 23.52 17.60 18.94
C ILE A 28 24.02 18.44 20.11
N LEU A 29 25.33 18.55 20.33
CA LEU A 29 25.91 19.38 21.39
C LEU A 29 25.60 20.87 21.20
N HIS A 30 25.61 21.37 19.97
CA HIS A 30 25.26 22.77 19.68
C HIS A 30 23.74 23.02 19.73
N ARG A 31 22.91 22.00 19.48
CA ARG A 31 21.44 22.08 19.49
C ARG A 31 20.83 20.90 20.27
N PRO A 32 20.80 20.96 21.61
CA PRO A 32 20.35 19.83 22.44
C PRO A 32 18.88 19.41 22.20
N SER A 33 18.04 20.32 21.69
CA SER A 33 16.65 20.03 21.35
C SER A 33 16.48 18.95 20.27
N LEU A 34 17.54 18.65 19.49
CA LEU A 34 17.55 17.58 18.49
C LEU A 34 17.32 16.20 19.11
N LEU A 35 17.66 15.99 20.39
CA LEU A 35 17.41 14.71 21.08
C LEU A 35 15.93 14.32 21.12
N PHE A 36 15.02 15.29 21.02
CA PHE A 36 13.57 15.07 20.96
C PHE A 36 13.03 14.98 19.52
N ARG A 37 13.91 15.04 18.50
CA ARG A 37 13.57 15.01 17.07
C ARG A 37 14.42 13.97 16.32
N PRO A 38 14.15 12.66 16.49
CA PRO A 38 14.96 11.60 15.91
C PRO A 38 15.06 11.66 14.37
N HIS A 39 14.01 12.13 13.69
CA HIS A 39 14.03 12.31 12.23
C HIS A 39 15.02 13.38 11.76
N GLU A 40 15.19 14.48 12.51
CA GLU A 40 16.19 15.52 12.17
C GLU A 40 17.61 14.99 12.36
N ILE A 41 17.85 14.17 13.41
CA ILE A 41 19.14 13.51 13.61
C ILE A 41 19.46 12.57 12.44
N SER A 42 18.50 11.74 12.01
CA SER A 42 18.66 10.85 10.84
C SER A 42 19.07 11.63 9.60
N ARG A 43 18.42 12.77 9.32
CA ARG A 43 18.73 13.63 8.17
C ARG A 43 20.13 14.23 8.24
N ILE A 44 20.58 14.68 9.41
CA ILE A 44 21.95 15.20 9.61
C ILE A 44 22.98 14.09 9.39
N PHE A 45 22.72 12.92 9.99
CA PHE A 45 23.57 11.75 9.82
C PHE A 45 23.68 11.36 8.35
N MET A 46 22.55 11.19 7.67
CA MET A 46 22.50 10.81 6.27
C MET A 46 23.13 11.87 5.34
N ALA A 47 22.92 13.16 5.59
CA ALA A 47 23.58 14.22 4.82
C ALA A 47 25.11 14.07 4.87
N THR A 48 25.64 13.79 6.05
CA THR A 48 27.08 13.60 6.27
C THR A 48 27.60 12.32 5.63
N VAL A 49 26.89 11.19 5.80
CA VAL A 49 27.25 9.92 5.15
C VAL A 49 27.25 10.08 3.64
N TRP A 50 26.18 10.64 3.08
CA TRP A 50 26.04 10.77 1.63
C TRP A 50 27.08 11.73 1.03
N ALA A 51 27.51 12.76 1.76
CA ALA A 51 28.58 13.65 1.31
C ALA A 51 29.89 12.87 1.06
N ALA A 52 30.19 11.84 1.86
CA ALA A 52 31.38 11.01 1.69
C ALA A 52 31.17 9.85 0.69
N PHE A 53 30.00 9.21 0.71
CA PHE A 53 29.73 8.00 -0.08
C PHE A 53 29.32 8.30 -1.53
N SER A 54 28.74 9.48 -1.78
CA SER A 54 28.14 9.79 -3.08
C SER A 54 29.15 9.84 -4.23
N GLY A 55 30.38 10.29 -4.01
CA GLY A 55 31.43 10.33 -5.04
C GLY A 55 31.78 8.94 -5.59
N PRO A 56 32.31 8.02 -4.77
CA PRO A 56 32.61 6.65 -5.20
C PRO A 56 31.39 5.90 -5.73
N THR A 57 30.21 6.14 -5.14
CA THR A 57 28.95 5.54 -5.62
C THR A 57 28.58 6.05 -7.02
N ASP A 58 28.73 7.35 -7.27
CA ASP A 58 28.50 7.96 -8.59
C ASP A 58 29.48 7.41 -9.64
N GLU A 59 30.77 7.32 -9.30
CA GLU A 59 31.80 6.76 -10.19
C GLU A 59 31.50 5.30 -10.54
N GLY A 60 31.12 4.48 -9.55
CA GLY A 60 30.73 3.10 -9.76
C GLY A 60 29.43 2.91 -10.55
N ALA A 61 28.57 3.92 -10.59
CA ALA A 61 27.32 3.95 -11.36
C ALA A 61 27.46 4.65 -12.72
N ARG A 62 28.57 5.37 -12.97
CA ARG A 62 28.78 6.22 -14.14
C ARG A 62 28.45 5.55 -15.48
N PRO A 63 28.91 4.31 -15.79
CA PRO A 63 28.56 3.66 -17.06
C PRO A 63 27.05 3.43 -17.23
N ALA A 64 26.37 3.03 -16.16
CA ALA A 64 24.93 2.84 -16.16
C ALA A 64 24.19 4.18 -16.30
N LYS A 65 24.65 5.24 -15.60
CA LYS A 65 24.12 6.60 -15.73
C LYS A 65 24.26 7.15 -17.14
N LEU A 66 25.43 7.05 -17.75
CA LEU A 66 25.65 7.49 -19.14
C LEU A 66 24.75 6.73 -20.12
N GLY A 67 24.62 5.41 -19.95
CA GLY A 67 23.75 4.58 -20.79
C GLY A 67 22.27 4.89 -20.63
N LEU A 68 21.82 5.28 -19.44
CA LEU A 68 20.43 5.53 -19.11
C LEU A 68 20.01 6.99 -19.33
N ILE A 69 20.74 7.94 -18.76
CA ILE A 69 20.39 9.37 -18.71
C ILE A 69 20.43 10.02 -20.09
N LYS A 70 21.18 9.47 -21.06
CA LYS A 70 21.16 9.92 -22.46
C LYS A 70 19.76 9.93 -23.10
N HIS A 71 18.82 9.16 -22.54
CA HIS A 71 17.44 9.11 -23.01
C HIS A 71 16.57 10.22 -22.43
N ALA A 72 17.03 10.96 -21.43
CA ALA A 72 16.29 12.02 -20.76
C ALA A 72 15.92 13.16 -21.72
N ARG A 73 14.68 13.63 -21.65
CA ARG A 73 14.16 14.71 -22.50
C ARG A 73 13.10 15.55 -21.78
N GLY A 74 12.91 16.78 -22.25
CA GLY A 74 11.88 17.70 -21.77
C GLY A 74 12.09 18.10 -20.32
N VAL A 75 11.02 18.19 -19.54
CA VAL A 75 11.10 18.45 -18.10
C VAL A 75 11.46 17.15 -17.37
N LEU A 76 12.63 17.14 -16.71
CA LEU A 76 13.10 16.00 -15.93
C LEU A 76 12.74 16.17 -14.44
N PHE A 77 12.10 15.16 -13.86
CA PHE A 77 11.80 15.05 -12.44
C PHE A 77 12.71 14.02 -11.78
N ASP A 78 13.70 14.48 -11.00
CA ASP A 78 14.66 13.64 -10.28
C ASP A 78 14.15 13.31 -8.86
N ILE A 79 13.83 12.03 -8.63
CA ILE A 79 13.32 11.49 -7.38
C ILE A 79 14.52 11.13 -6.50
N GLY A 80 14.70 11.85 -5.40
CA GLY A 80 15.86 11.69 -4.50
C GLY A 80 17.13 12.27 -5.11
N ALA A 81 17.05 13.54 -5.54
CA ALA A 81 18.16 14.20 -6.23
C ALA A 81 19.45 14.26 -5.39
N GLY A 82 19.35 14.17 -4.05
CA GLY A 82 20.48 14.32 -3.14
C GLY A 82 21.21 15.63 -3.36
N TYR A 83 22.54 15.57 -3.51
CA TYR A 83 23.37 16.72 -3.90
C TYR A 83 23.38 17.00 -5.42
N GLY A 84 22.52 16.36 -6.22
CA GLY A 84 22.38 16.59 -7.66
C GLY A 84 23.37 15.80 -8.52
N HIS A 85 23.69 14.56 -8.14
CA HIS A 85 24.70 13.74 -8.85
C HIS A 85 24.28 13.31 -10.26
N SER A 86 22.99 13.41 -10.59
CA SER A 86 22.47 13.15 -11.93
C SER A 86 22.75 14.30 -12.91
N ILE A 87 22.87 15.53 -12.40
CA ILE A 87 22.93 16.76 -13.20
C ILE A 87 24.09 16.77 -14.21
N PRO A 88 25.33 16.37 -13.84
CA PRO A 88 26.46 16.37 -14.79
C PRO A 88 26.29 15.44 -16.00
N TYR A 89 25.34 14.51 -15.95
CA TYR A 89 25.04 13.57 -17.02
C TYR A 89 23.91 14.05 -17.95
N LEU A 90 23.27 15.17 -17.62
CA LEU A 90 22.16 15.72 -18.40
C LEU A 90 22.68 16.52 -19.59
N ASP A 91 21.99 16.38 -20.72
CA ASP A 91 22.21 17.20 -21.90
C ASP A 91 21.16 18.32 -21.96
N ARG A 92 21.60 19.57 -21.88
CA ARG A 92 20.73 20.76 -21.94
C ARG A 92 20.01 20.93 -23.27
N GLN A 93 20.48 20.31 -24.35
CA GLN A 93 19.76 20.32 -25.63
C GLN A 93 18.47 19.49 -25.55
N ASN A 94 18.49 18.43 -24.76
CA ASN A 94 17.38 17.49 -24.64
C ASN A 94 16.50 17.77 -23.41
N VAL A 95 17.10 18.18 -22.29
CA VAL A 95 16.41 18.47 -21.03
C VAL A 95 16.20 19.96 -20.88
N THR A 96 14.94 20.42 -20.90
CA THR A 96 14.56 21.84 -20.89
C THR A 96 14.54 22.42 -19.48
N ALA A 97 14.05 21.65 -18.51
CA ALA A 97 14.01 22.03 -17.09
C ALA A 97 14.29 20.81 -16.19
N TYR A 98 14.82 21.10 -15.00
CA TYR A 98 15.17 20.12 -13.98
C TYR A 98 14.37 20.38 -12.70
N VAL A 99 13.56 19.42 -12.31
CA VAL A 99 12.78 19.44 -11.08
C VAL A 99 13.35 18.41 -10.12
N ALA A 100 13.82 18.84 -8.97
CA ALA A 100 14.41 17.98 -7.96
C ALA A 100 13.45 17.74 -6.78
N LEU A 101 13.23 16.47 -6.44
CA LEU A 101 12.60 16.08 -5.20
C LEU A 101 13.68 15.55 -4.24
N GLU A 102 13.93 16.27 -3.15
CA GLU A 102 14.88 15.86 -2.11
C GLU A 102 14.32 16.22 -0.72
N PRO A 103 13.89 15.25 0.10
CA PRO A 103 13.32 15.51 1.42
C PRO A 103 14.32 16.12 2.42
N ASN A 104 15.62 15.88 2.24
CA ASN A 104 16.67 16.38 3.11
C ASN A 104 17.17 17.75 2.65
N THR A 105 16.62 18.80 3.26
CA THR A 105 16.94 20.20 2.92
C THR A 105 18.41 20.57 3.12
N LEU A 106 19.19 19.78 3.88
CA LEU A 106 20.62 20.03 4.06
C LEU A 106 21.42 19.86 2.76
N MET A 107 20.89 19.09 1.79
CA MET A 107 21.55 18.87 0.50
C MET A 107 21.20 19.94 -0.55
N HIS A 108 20.20 20.79 -0.28
CA HIS A 108 19.64 21.71 -1.27
C HIS A 108 20.60 22.82 -1.69
N SER A 109 21.56 23.21 -0.84
CA SER A 109 22.56 24.23 -1.20
C SER A 109 23.45 23.75 -2.34
N ASP A 110 24.02 22.56 -2.20
CA ASP A 110 24.99 22.05 -3.16
C ASP A 110 24.28 21.52 -4.41
N LEU A 111 23.08 20.97 -4.24
CA LEU A 111 22.17 20.66 -5.35
C LEU A 111 21.93 21.89 -6.23
N ARG A 112 21.60 23.04 -5.61
CA ARG A 112 21.39 24.30 -6.34
C ARG A 112 22.67 24.77 -7.00
N GLN A 113 23.80 24.78 -6.29
CA GLN A 113 25.08 25.20 -6.85
C GLN A 113 25.49 24.34 -8.06
N ARG A 114 25.25 23.02 -7.98
CA ARG A 114 25.53 22.07 -9.06
C ARG A 114 24.58 22.23 -10.25
N ALA A 115 23.30 22.51 -9.99
CA ALA A 115 22.33 22.82 -11.03
C ALA A 115 22.71 24.10 -11.79
N GLU A 116 23.06 25.17 -11.06
CA GLU A 116 23.47 26.46 -11.62
C GLU A 116 24.72 26.32 -12.48
N SER A 117 25.72 25.55 -12.05
CA SER A 117 26.94 25.31 -12.83
C SER A 117 26.73 24.51 -14.12
N HIS A 118 25.58 23.85 -14.27
CA HIS A 118 25.18 23.12 -15.47
C HIS A 118 24.00 23.78 -16.21
N GLY A 119 23.72 25.05 -15.92
CA GLY A 119 22.77 25.86 -16.68
C GLY A 119 21.29 25.63 -16.34
N PHE A 120 21.00 25.15 -15.13
CA PHE A 120 19.66 25.10 -14.56
C PHE A 120 19.55 26.11 -13.40
N ASN A 121 18.72 27.14 -13.57
CA ASN A 121 18.58 28.24 -12.61
C ASN A 121 17.13 28.43 -12.19
N GLU A 122 16.89 28.72 -10.90
CA GLU A 122 15.54 29.03 -10.40
C GLU A 122 15.01 30.35 -11.03
N LYS A 123 15.91 31.31 -11.31
CA LYS A 123 15.56 32.61 -11.91
C LYS A 123 15.03 32.50 -13.33
N ASP A 124 15.59 31.59 -14.12
CA ASP A 124 15.22 31.40 -15.52
C ASP A 124 14.06 30.41 -15.69
N GLY A 125 13.49 29.92 -14.57
CA GLY A 125 12.43 28.92 -14.59
C GLY A 125 12.88 27.57 -15.15
N THR A 126 14.16 27.25 -15.07
CA THR A 126 14.72 25.96 -15.55
C THR A 126 15.08 25.01 -14.42
N LEU A 127 15.03 25.47 -13.17
CA LEU A 127 15.24 24.67 -11.95
C LEU A 127 14.06 24.86 -11.00
N LEU A 128 13.57 23.75 -10.45
CA LEU A 128 12.65 23.76 -9.31
C LEU A 128 13.09 22.71 -8.29
N ILE A 129 13.36 23.14 -7.06
CA ILE A 129 13.64 22.24 -5.94
C ILE A 129 12.38 22.19 -5.08
N LEU A 130 11.71 21.04 -5.06
CA LEU A 130 10.49 20.85 -4.28
C LEU A 130 10.80 20.92 -2.78
N ARG A 131 9.91 21.55 -2.02
CA ARG A 131 10.11 21.82 -0.59
C ARG A 131 9.04 21.15 0.25
N GLY A 132 9.47 20.57 1.37
CA GLY A 132 8.56 20.09 2.42
C GLY A 132 7.73 18.86 2.08
N CYS A 133 8.06 18.14 0.99
CA CYS A 133 7.34 16.96 0.54
C CYS A 133 8.29 15.78 0.28
N GLY A 134 7.82 14.57 0.56
CA GLY A 134 8.43 13.30 0.15
C GLY A 134 7.82 12.76 -1.13
N ALA A 135 8.33 11.63 -1.62
CA ALA A 135 7.80 10.97 -2.81
C ALA A 135 6.37 10.45 -2.62
N GLU A 136 5.98 10.16 -1.37
CA GLU A 136 4.60 9.82 -0.99
C GLU A 136 3.60 10.99 -1.13
N ASP A 137 4.06 12.25 -1.10
CA ASP A 137 3.20 13.43 -1.08
C ASP A 137 2.81 13.89 -2.50
N THR A 138 2.27 12.97 -3.30
CA THR A 138 1.93 13.20 -4.72
C THR A 138 1.07 14.45 -4.95
N ALA A 139 0.12 14.74 -4.05
CA ALA A 139 -0.75 15.91 -4.17
C ALA A 139 0.02 17.24 -4.01
N GLU A 140 0.98 17.29 -3.08
CA GLU A 140 1.81 18.47 -2.84
C GLU A 140 2.81 18.66 -3.98
N ILE A 141 3.45 17.57 -4.44
CA ILE A 141 4.32 17.58 -5.62
C ILE A 141 3.58 18.15 -6.82
N LYS A 142 2.36 17.66 -7.08
CA LYS A 142 1.52 18.12 -8.19
C LYS A 142 1.13 19.59 -8.06
N ALA A 143 0.84 20.07 -6.86
CA ALA A 143 0.54 21.47 -6.61
C ALA A 143 1.74 22.38 -6.90
N GLN A 144 2.94 22.00 -6.44
CA GLN A 144 4.17 22.76 -6.69
C GLN A 144 4.55 22.76 -8.18
N LEU A 145 4.45 21.61 -8.86
CA LEU A 145 4.67 21.50 -10.31
C LEU A 145 3.70 22.38 -11.10
N ALA A 146 2.41 22.33 -10.78
CA ALA A 146 1.38 23.13 -11.43
C ALA A 146 1.59 24.64 -11.18
N GLY A 147 1.99 25.02 -9.97
CA GLY A 147 2.32 26.41 -9.62
C GLY A 147 3.50 26.96 -10.43
N ALA A 148 4.44 26.10 -10.83
CA ALA A 148 5.57 26.44 -11.68
C ALA A 148 5.30 26.23 -13.19
N GLY A 149 4.13 25.69 -13.57
CA GLY A 149 3.78 25.43 -14.96
C GLY A 149 4.53 24.26 -15.61
N PHE A 150 5.09 23.34 -14.82
CA PHE A 150 5.82 22.19 -15.34
C PHE A 150 4.93 20.97 -15.61
N GLN A 151 5.15 20.34 -16.75
CA GLN A 151 4.61 19.02 -17.09
C GLN A 151 5.79 18.06 -17.24
N VAL A 152 5.82 16.98 -16.47
CA VAL A 152 6.98 16.09 -16.38
C VAL A 152 7.03 15.13 -17.57
N ASP A 153 8.09 15.19 -18.37
CA ASP A 153 8.30 14.31 -19.53
C ASP A 153 9.17 13.10 -19.19
N THR A 154 10.14 13.28 -18.29
CA THR A 154 11.07 12.24 -17.85
C THR A 154 11.12 12.19 -16.34
N MET A 155 10.80 11.05 -15.73
CA MET A 155 11.11 10.76 -14.33
C MET A 155 12.43 10.03 -14.24
N LEU A 156 13.31 10.50 -13.35
CA LEU A 156 14.58 9.86 -13.06
C LEU A 156 14.57 9.38 -11.60
N SER A 157 15.00 8.14 -11.38
CA SER A 157 15.27 7.61 -10.04
C SER A 157 16.58 6.86 -10.06
N ILE A 158 17.52 7.30 -9.23
CA ILE A 158 18.83 6.69 -9.07
C ILE A 158 19.03 6.36 -7.59
N MET A 159 19.01 5.07 -7.25
CA MET A 159 19.24 4.55 -5.89
C MET A 159 18.39 5.22 -4.80
N THR A 160 17.12 5.51 -5.09
CA THR A 160 16.22 6.25 -4.19
C THR A 160 14.99 5.46 -3.77
N ILE A 161 14.36 4.70 -4.66
CA ILE A 161 13.06 4.06 -4.35
C ILE A 161 13.17 3.04 -3.19
N CYS A 162 14.37 2.53 -2.95
CA CYS A 162 14.67 1.65 -1.83
C CYS A 162 14.44 2.27 -0.43
N SER A 163 14.47 3.59 -0.26
CA SER A 163 14.28 4.29 1.02
C SER A 163 12.87 4.83 1.23
N ILE A 164 12.08 4.99 0.15
CA ILE A 164 10.70 5.52 0.22
C ILE A 164 9.84 4.63 1.14
N PRO A 165 9.06 5.14 2.12
CA PRO A 165 8.31 4.30 3.05
C PRO A 165 7.30 3.35 2.36
N ASN A 166 6.49 3.88 1.43
CA ASN A 166 5.47 3.14 0.68
C ASN A 166 5.75 3.23 -0.84
N PRO A 167 6.77 2.53 -1.35
CA PRO A 167 7.28 2.74 -2.71
C PRO A 167 6.26 2.38 -3.79
N LYS A 168 5.42 1.35 -3.57
CA LYS A 168 4.38 0.96 -4.55
C LYS A 168 3.34 2.06 -4.75
N GLU A 169 2.83 2.61 -3.64
CA GLU A 169 1.81 3.67 -3.68
C GLU A 169 2.40 4.97 -4.22
N ALA A 170 3.61 5.33 -3.78
CA ALA A 170 4.33 6.49 -4.30
C ALA A 170 4.58 6.37 -5.81
N LEU A 171 5.10 5.24 -6.29
CA LEU A 171 5.31 5.00 -7.73
C LEU A 171 4.01 5.08 -8.52
N ALA A 172 2.92 4.51 -8.01
CA ALA A 172 1.62 4.61 -8.66
C ALA A 172 1.12 6.06 -8.72
N GLY A 173 1.25 6.82 -7.64
CA GLY A 173 0.89 8.24 -7.61
C GLY A 173 1.73 9.08 -8.57
N LEU A 174 3.06 8.94 -8.52
CA LEU A 174 3.98 9.64 -9.39
C LEU A 174 3.70 9.34 -10.88
N VAL A 175 3.70 8.08 -11.27
CA VAL A 175 3.53 7.69 -12.68
C VAL A 175 2.14 8.05 -13.21
N ASN A 176 1.08 7.86 -12.41
CA ASN A 176 -0.27 8.15 -12.90
C ASN A 176 -0.62 9.64 -12.84
N GLU A 177 -0.12 10.41 -11.87
CA GLU A 177 -0.62 11.79 -11.66
C GLU A 177 0.34 12.88 -12.08
N ILE A 178 1.64 12.58 -12.18
CA ILE A 178 2.69 13.57 -12.44
C ILE A 178 3.33 13.37 -13.81
N LEU A 179 3.58 12.12 -14.22
CA LEU A 179 4.21 11.84 -15.51
C LEU A 179 3.23 12.14 -16.66
N ALA A 180 3.72 12.86 -17.67
CA ALA A 180 2.92 13.17 -18.86
C ALA A 180 2.62 11.92 -19.70
N PRO A 181 1.53 11.93 -20.49
CA PRO A 181 1.29 10.91 -21.51
C PRO A 181 2.45 10.88 -22.52
N GLY A 182 2.96 9.68 -22.84
CA GLY A 182 4.18 9.52 -23.65
C GLY A 182 5.49 9.91 -22.95
N GLY A 183 5.42 10.24 -21.66
CA GLY A 183 6.58 10.41 -20.80
C GLY A 183 7.30 9.09 -20.53
N GLN A 184 8.45 9.16 -19.88
CA GLN A 184 9.24 7.98 -19.56
C GLN A 184 9.73 7.99 -18.12
N ILE A 185 9.99 6.81 -17.58
CA ILE A 185 10.76 6.64 -16.34
C ILE A 185 12.12 6.02 -16.68
N LEU A 186 13.17 6.63 -16.15
CA LEU A 186 14.54 6.20 -16.19
C LEU A 186 14.93 5.78 -14.77
N PHE A 187 15.31 4.53 -14.61
CA PHE A 187 15.43 3.90 -13.30
C PHE A 187 16.77 3.17 -13.21
N TYR A 188 17.57 3.49 -12.19
CA TYR A 188 18.75 2.72 -11.80
C TYR A 188 18.69 2.50 -10.29
N GLU A 189 18.31 1.30 -9.86
CA GLU A 189 18.15 0.97 -8.44
C GLU A 189 18.87 -0.32 -8.11
N HIS A 190 19.25 -0.46 -6.84
CA HIS A 190 19.49 -1.78 -6.29
C HIS A 190 18.14 -2.43 -5.97
N VAL A 191 18.05 -3.73 -6.20
CA VAL A 191 16.80 -4.50 -6.13
C VAL A 191 17.03 -5.85 -5.46
N LEU A 192 15.94 -6.51 -5.09
CA LEU A 192 15.97 -7.90 -4.65
C LEU A 192 16.65 -8.78 -5.71
N SER A 193 17.68 -9.52 -5.31
CA SER A 193 18.39 -10.44 -6.19
C SER A 193 17.49 -11.60 -6.62
N PRO A 194 17.60 -12.08 -7.88
CA PRO A 194 16.90 -13.28 -8.33
C PRO A 194 17.44 -14.56 -7.68
N LEU A 195 18.66 -14.53 -7.11
CA LEU A 195 19.24 -15.67 -6.40
C LEU A 195 18.71 -15.71 -4.95
N GLU A 196 18.10 -16.84 -4.58
CA GLU A 196 17.42 -16.99 -3.27
C GLU A 196 18.37 -16.82 -2.08
N ASP A 197 19.62 -17.25 -2.23
CA ASP A 197 20.65 -17.14 -1.20
C ASP A 197 21.11 -15.70 -0.98
N VAL A 198 21.29 -14.92 -2.05
CA VAL A 198 21.58 -13.47 -1.98
C VAL A 198 20.37 -12.73 -1.40
N ALA A 199 19.16 -13.04 -1.86
CA ALA A 199 17.92 -12.47 -1.34
C ALA A 199 17.74 -12.72 0.16
N TRP A 200 18.15 -13.89 0.65
CA TRP A 200 18.15 -14.19 2.09
C TRP A 200 19.09 -13.24 2.86
N TRP A 201 20.31 -13.01 2.35
CA TRP A 201 21.26 -12.08 2.96
C TRP A 201 20.80 -10.62 2.89
N GLN A 202 20.15 -10.20 1.79
CA GLN A 202 19.54 -8.89 1.68
C GLN A 202 18.48 -8.69 2.78
N ARG A 203 17.61 -9.68 3.01
CA ARG A 203 16.60 -9.65 4.08
C ARG A 203 17.22 -9.65 5.48
N PHE A 204 18.30 -10.43 5.67
CA PHE A 204 19.02 -10.49 6.94
C PHE A 204 19.63 -9.15 7.33
N TRP A 205 20.28 -8.46 6.39
CA TRP A 205 20.95 -7.18 6.66
C TRP A 205 20.03 -5.95 6.64
N THR A 206 18.89 -6.03 5.95
CA THR A 206 17.96 -4.90 5.78
C THR A 206 17.58 -4.20 7.10
N PRO A 207 17.25 -4.89 8.21
CA PRO A 207 16.89 -4.22 9.47
C PRO A 207 18.00 -3.34 10.05
N VAL A 208 19.26 -3.73 9.90
CA VAL A 208 20.41 -2.95 10.37
C VAL A 208 20.74 -1.84 9.37
N TRP A 209 20.76 -2.17 8.08
CA TRP A 209 21.06 -1.25 7.00
C TRP A 209 20.11 -0.04 6.97
N ARG A 210 18.79 -0.30 7.07
CA ARG A 210 17.76 0.76 7.02
C ARG A 210 17.90 1.80 8.15
N LEU A 211 18.52 1.44 9.27
CA LEU A 211 18.73 2.35 10.40
C LEU A 211 19.83 3.37 10.12
N CYS A 212 20.87 2.97 9.37
CA CYS A 212 22.02 3.82 9.06
C CYS A 212 21.85 4.60 7.74
N PHE A 213 21.08 4.07 6.79
CA PHE A 213 20.93 4.64 5.45
C PHE A 213 19.50 5.11 5.17
N ASP A 214 18.96 5.93 6.08
CA ASP A 214 17.70 6.66 5.94
C ASP A 214 16.50 5.84 5.42
N GLY A 215 16.34 4.61 5.93
CA GLY A 215 15.24 3.73 5.56
C GLY A 215 15.48 2.82 4.34
N CYS A 216 16.66 2.87 3.72
CA CYS A 216 17.03 2.01 2.60
C CYS A 216 16.81 0.53 2.91
N CYS A 217 16.03 -0.17 2.07
CA CYS A 217 15.77 -1.60 2.21
C CYS A 217 16.34 -2.37 1.02
N LEU A 218 17.20 -3.36 1.30
CA LEU A 218 17.95 -4.12 0.29
C LEU A 218 17.07 -5.16 -0.43
N ASP A 219 16.01 -5.60 0.22
CA ASP A 219 15.17 -6.73 -0.17
C ASP A 219 13.95 -6.32 -1.02
N ARG A 220 13.94 -5.11 -1.58
CA ARG A 220 12.80 -4.59 -2.35
C ARG A 220 12.91 -4.96 -3.83
N PRO A 221 11.93 -5.69 -4.41
CA PRO A 221 11.88 -5.95 -5.85
C PRO A 221 11.26 -4.75 -6.60
N THR A 222 11.89 -3.58 -6.49
CA THR A 222 11.39 -2.31 -7.05
C THR A 222 11.19 -2.37 -8.57
N HIS A 223 12.10 -3.03 -9.30
CA HIS A 223 11.97 -3.25 -10.75
C HIS A 223 10.67 -3.97 -11.14
N LEU A 224 10.24 -4.98 -10.35
CA LEU A 224 8.97 -5.68 -10.60
C LEU A 224 7.78 -4.76 -10.31
N TRP A 225 7.84 -3.97 -9.23
CA TRP A 225 6.76 -3.04 -8.90
C TRP A 225 6.55 -2.01 -9.98
N VAL A 226 7.63 -1.44 -10.54
CA VAL A 226 7.54 -0.53 -11.68
C VAL A 226 6.94 -1.26 -12.88
N GLN A 227 7.41 -2.46 -13.21
CA GLN A 227 6.94 -3.24 -14.36
C GLN A 227 5.45 -3.62 -14.27
N GLU A 228 4.96 -3.88 -13.06
CA GLU A 228 3.59 -4.30 -12.75
C GLU A 228 2.63 -3.12 -12.56
N LEU A 229 3.08 -1.87 -12.71
CA LEU A 229 2.22 -0.70 -12.56
C LEU A 229 1.03 -0.75 -13.53
N GLN A 230 -0.14 -0.48 -12.95
CA GLN A 230 -1.42 -0.46 -13.63
C GLN A 230 -2.10 0.89 -13.46
N ASP A 231 -2.92 1.25 -14.45
CA ASP A 231 -3.83 2.38 -14.38
C ASP A 231 -5.02 2.07 -13.45
N GLN A 232 -5.88 3.06 -13.23
CA GLN A 232 -7.07 2.88 -12.39
C GLN A 232 -8.10 1.88 -12.96
N ALA A 233 -7.98 1.52 -14.24
CA ALA A 233 -8.81 0.52 -14.91
C ALA A 233 -8.19 -0.90 -14.88
N GLY A 234 -6.97 -1.04 -14.35
CA GLY A 234 -6.23 -2.30 -14.26
C GLY A 234 -5.42 -2.65 -15.51
N ASN A 235 -5.28 -1.74 -16.48
CA ASN A 235 -4.42 -1.94 -17.65
C ASN A 235 -2.98 -1.54 -17.34
N SER A 236 -2.02 -2.09 -18.08
CA SER A 236 -0.62 -1.65 -17.93
C SER A 236 -0.45 -0.20 -18.40
N VAL A 237 0.29 0.59 -17.65
CA VAL A 237 0.60 2.00 -17.98
C VAL A 237 1.71 2.13 -19.05
N TRP A 238 2.43 1.04 -19.33
CA TRP A 238 3.63 1.05 -20.16
C TRP A 238 3.35 0.64 -21.61
N ALA A 239 3.80 1.45 -22.55
CA ALA A 239 3.88 1.12 -23.96
C ALA A 239 5.11 0.24 -24.27
N GLU A 240 6.26 0.66 -23.75
CA GLU A 240 7.55 -0.01 -23.97
C GLU A 240 8.24 -0.26 -22.63
N ARG A 241 8.95 -1.40 -22.55
CA ARG A 241 9.65 -1.82 -21.34
C ARG A 241 11.01 -2.39 -21.69
N GLU A 242 12.05 -1.71 -21.26
CA GLU A 242 13.43 -2.14 -21.40
C GLU A 242 14.02 -2.30 -20.00
N ILE A 243 14.58 -3.47 -19.71
CA ILE A 243 15.23 -3.77 -18.43
C ILE A 243 16.55 -4.48 -18.73
N TRP A 244 17.63 -4.01 -18.11
CA TRP A 244 18.94 -4.63 -18.22
C TRP A 244 19.70 -4.58 -16.88
N GLY A 245 20.75 -5.39 -16.78
CA GLY A 245 21.62 -5.43 -15.61
C GLY A 245 22.77 -4.43 -15.70
N LYS A 246 23.45 -4.21 -14.58
CA LYS A 246 24.72 -3.47 -14.56
C LYS A 246 25.82 -4.34 -15.18
N ALA A 247 26.54 -3.79 -16.17
CA ALA A 247 27.58 -4.52 -16.87
C ALA A 247 28.73 -4.92 -15.92
N GLY A 248 29.13 -6.19 -15.95
CA GLY A 248 30.22 -6.73 -15.13
C GLY A 248 29.90 -6.87 -13.64
N GLU A 249 28.64 -6.71 -13.24
CA GLU A 249 28.22 -6.96 -11.86
C GLU A 249 28.18 -8.48 -11.57
N PRO A 250 28.82 -8.96 -10.49
CA PRO A 250 28.74 -10.36 -10.10
C PRO A 250 27.31 -10.75 -9.69
N ASP A 251 26.87 -11.97 -10.04
CA ASP A 251 25.53 -12.46 -9.70
C ASP A 251 25.28 -12.53 -8.17
N GLU A 252 26.35 -12.74 -7.39
CA GLU A 252 26.30 -12.78 -5.92
C GLU A 252 26.40 -11.38 -5.25
N HIS A 253 26.25 -10.29 -6.01
CA HIS A 253 26.39 -8.93 -5.46
C HIS A 253 25.20 -8.56 -4.55
N LEU A 254 25.50 -8.11 -3.32
CA LEU A 254 24.48 -7.82 -2.30
C LEU A 254 23.58 -6.63 -2.67
N PHE A 255 24.15 -5.63 -3.34
CA PHE A 255 23.41 -4.53 -3.97
C PHE A 255 23.19 -4.88 -5.44
N TRP A 256 22.39 -5.89 -5.73
CA TRP A 256 22.11 -6.29 -7.11
C TRP A 256 21.36 -5.18 -7.84
N HIS A 257 21.84 -4.73 -9.02
CA HIS A 257 21.26 -3.57 -9.69
C HIS A 257 20.37 -3.94 -10.89
N ARG A 258 19.36 -3.10 -11.12
CA ARG A 258 18.58 -3.08 -12.35
C ARG A 258 18.52 -1.68 -12.91
N VAL A 259 18.70 -1.62 -14.22
CA VAL A 259 18.51 -0.44 -15.03
C VAL A 259 17.25 -0.66 -15.85
N CYS A 260 16.31 0.29 -15.81
CA CYS A 260 15.08 0.19 -16.57
C CYS A 260 14.78 1.51 -17.30
N ARG A 261 14.19 1.37 -18.48
CA ARG A 261 13.57 2.45 -19.24
C ARG A 261 12.17 1.99 -19.62
N HIS A 262 11.16 2.71 -19.12
CA HIS A 262 9.77 2.44 -19.48
C HIS A 262 9.12 3.69 -20.05
N LEU A 263 8.43 3.54 -21.18
CA LEU A 263 7.70 4.60 -21.86
C LEU A 263 6.21 4.44 -21.58
N THR A 264 5.52 5.50 -21.18
CA THR A 264 4.06 5.48 -21.02
C THR A 264 3.36 5.55 -22.37
N LEU A 265 2.10 5.14 -22.41
CA LEU A 265 1.28 5.22 -23.63
C LEU A 265 1.15 6.68 -24.08
N SER A 266 1.50 6.94 -25.35
CA SER A 266 1.43 8.25 -26.00
C SER A 266 -0.01 8.73 -26.25
N CYS A 267 -0.95 7.78 -26.32
CA CYS A 267 -2.35 8.10 -26.46
C CYS A 267 -2.89 8.50 -25.09
N SER A 268 -3.38 9.73 -25.00
CA SER A 268 -4.21 10.24 -23.92
C SER A 268 -5.53 9.45 -23.83
N ILE A 269 -5.47 8.19 -23.39
CA ILE A 269 -6.53 7.60 -22.57
C ILE A 269 -6.35 8.07 -21.11
N PHE A 270 -5.34 8.90 -20.85
CA PHE A 270 -5.48 9.98 -19.89
C PHE A 270 -6.51 10.99 -20.44
N THR A 271 -7.78 10.59 -20.45
CA THR A 271 -8.86 11.56 -20.35
C THR A 271 -8.48 12.44 -19.18
N PRO A 272 -8.34 13.78 -19.35
CA PRO A 272 -8.19 14.65 -18.21
C PRO A 272 -9.31 14.28 -17.23
N PRO A 273 -9.06 14.20 -15.92
CA PRO A 273 -10.17 14.24 -15.02
C PRO A 273 -10.79 15.64 -15.20
N TYR A 274 -11.76 15.77 -16.11
CA TYR A 274 -13.08 16.01 -15.57
C TYR A 274 -13.20 15.00 -14.46
N SER A 275 -12.90 15.44 -13.23
CA SER A 275 -13.06 14.70 -11.99
C SER A 275 -14.00 13.56 -12.30
N THR A 276 -13.49 12.33 -12.51
CA THR A 276 -14.38 11.19 -12.70
C THR A 276 -15.00 11.10 -11.34
N MET A 277 -16.09 11.85 -11.17
CA MET A 277 -16.79 12.00 -9.92
C MET A 277 -17.10 10.57 -9.58
N ALA A 278 -16.36 9.99 -8.63
CA ALA A 278 -16.51 8.60 -8.25
C ALA A 278 -18.01 8.38 -8.14
N GLN A 279 -18.61 7.57 -9.03
CA GLN A 279 -20.02 7.74 -9.40
C GLN A 279 -20.87 7.73 -8.13
N ARG A 280 -21.26 8.93 -7.69
CA ARG A 280 -21.86 9.09 -6.36
C ARG A 280 -23.30 8.65 -6.47
N VAL A 281 -23.68 7.77 -5.56
CA VAL A 281 -25.04 7.24 -5.50
C VAL A 281 -25.88 8.07 -4.55
N THR A 282 -27.08 8.46 -4.99
CA THR A 282 -28.03 9.22 -4.18
C THR A 282 -29.03 8.29 -3.50
N LEU A 283 -29.44 8.66 -2.28
CA LEU A 283 -30.48 7.93 -1.56
C LEU A 283 -31.83 8.08 -2.28
N ARG A 284 -32.52 6.95 -2.47
CA ARG A 284 -33.84 6.93 -3.12
C ARG A 284 -35.01 7.13 -2.13
N LYS A 285 -34.76 7.00 -0.83
CA LYS A 285 -35.74 7.21 0.24
C LYS A 285 -35.47 8.53 0.96
N ARG A 286 -36.54 9.13 1.50
CA ARG A 286 -36.50 10.33 2.35
C ARG A 286 -35.86 10.14 3.73
N GLN A 287 -35.21 9.00 3.98
CA GLN A 287 -34.54 8.70 5.25
C GLN A 287 -33.02 8.80 5.02
N PRO A 288 -32.37 9.91 5.41
CA PRO A 288 -30.94 10.13 5.16
C PRO A 288 -30.02 9.35 6.11
N TYR A 289 -30.50 8.94 7.28
CA TYR A 289 -29.65 8.40 8.33
C TYR A 289 -29.27 6.92 8.10
N ASN A 290 -28.03 6.57 8.47
CA ASN A 290 -27.51 5.21 8.42
C ASN A 290 -28.04 4.36 9.58
N THR A 291 -29.26 3.84 9.42
CA THR A 291 -29.93 3.01 10.42
C THR A 291 -30.01 1.55 9.98
N THR A 292 -30.25 0.62 10.92
CA THR A 292 -30.38 -0.81 10.61
C THR A 292 -31.53 -1.12 9.64
N SER A 293 -32.57 -0.27 9.58
CA SER A 293 -33.67 -0.36 8.62
C SER A 293 -33.35 0.25 7.25
N ASN A 294 -32.32 1.07 7.15
CA ASN A 294 -31.92 1.79 5.94
C ASN A 294 -30.61 1.26 5.34
N ARG A 295 -30.27 0.00 5.61
CA ARG A 295 -29.10 -0.65 4.99
C ARG A 295 -29.27 -0.71 3.47
N ARG A 296 -28.16 -0.50 2.76
CA ARG A 296 -28.11 -0.35 1.30
C ARG A 296 -26.91 -1.08 0.73
N ARG A 297 -27.03 -1.56 -0.50
CA ARG A 297 -25.95 -2.15 -1.30
C ARG A 297 -25.84 -1.38 -2.61
N VAL A 298 -24.63 -1.04 -3.03
CA VAL A 298 -24.38 -0.46 -4.35
C VAL A 298 -24.40 -1.59 -5.38
N VAL A 299 -25.18 -1.42 -6.44
CA VAL A 299 -25.35 -2.40 -7.52
C VAL A 299 -25.15 -1.69 -8.86
N LYS A 300 -24.42 -2.33 -9.77
CA LYS A 300 -24.28 -1.88 -11.16
C LYS A 300 -25.46 -2.41 -11.98
N THR A 301 -26.21 -1.51 -12.58
CA THR A 301 -27.35 -1.85 -13.45
C THR A 301 -26.86 -2.34 -14.81
N PRO A 302 -27.69 -3.07 -15.58
CA PRO A 302 -27.34 -3.47 -16.95
C PRO A 302 -26.96 -2.29 -17.86
N GLY A 303 -27.55 -1.10 -17.64
CA GLY A 303 -27.18 0.14 -18.33
C GLY A 303 -25.92 0.83 -17.79
N GLY A 304 -25.08 0.12 -17.03
CA GLY A 304 -23.79 0.62 -16.54
C GLY A 304 -23.84 1.59 -15.36
N LYS A 305 -25.02 2.04 -14.91
CA LYS A 305 -25.18 3.01 -13.80
C LYS A 305 -25.10 2.34 -12.43
N LEU A 306 -24.37 2.94 -11.48
CA LEU A 306 -24.38 2.53 -10.07
C LEU A 306 -25.62 3.09 -9.35
N VAL A 307 -26.32 2.23 -8.61
CA VAL A 307 -27.56 2.58 -7.87
C VAL A 307 -27.60 1.89 -6.49
N TYR A 308 -28.21 2.54 -5.50
CA TYR A 308 -28.52 1.88 -4.22
C TYR A 308 -29.73 0.94 -4.32
N HIS A 309 -29.51 -0.32 -3.94
CA HIS A 309 -30.57 -1.27 -3.61
C HIS A 309 -30.71 -1.36 -2.09
N HIS A 310 -31.94 -1.16 -1.59
CA HIS A 310 -32.21 -1.28 -0.16
C HIS A 310 -32.23 -2.74 0.27
N LEU A 311 -31.46 -3.06 1.30
CA LEU A 311 -31.43 -4.39 1.89
C LEU A 311 -32.53 -4.51 2.95
N LYS A 312 -33.24 -5.64 2.94
CA LYS A 312 -34.20 -5.97 4.00
C LYS A 312 -33.43 -6.44 5.23
N LYS A 313 -33.95 -6.20 6.45
CA LYS A 313 -33.33 -6.78 7.65
C LYS A 313 -33.43 -8.30 7.58
N ILE A 314 -32.32 -8.97 7.89
CA ILE A 314 -32.22 -10.42 8.01
C ILE A 314 -33.18 -10.89 9.10
N ALA A 315 -33.94 -11.95 8.82
CA ALA A 315 -34.86 -12.54 9.78
C ALA A 315 -34.13 -13.58 10.64
N THR A 316 -34.55 -13.70 11.90
CA THR A 316 -34.09 -14.77 12.79
C THR A 316 -34.92 -16.03 12.56
N SER A 317 -34.32 -17.20 12.75
CA SER A 317 -35.05 -18.47 12.71
C SER A 317 -36.05 -18.58 13.88
N PRO A 318 -37.19 -19.27 13.70
CA PRO A 318 -38.09 -19.59 14.79
C PRO A 318 -37.37 -20.44 15.85
N LYS A 319 -37.52 -20.07 17.11
CA LYS A 319 -36.86 -20.73 18.23
C LYS A 319 -37.81 -21.66 18.96
N CYS A 320 -37.27 -22.73 19.52
CA CYS A 320 -37.98 -23.60 20.45
C CYS A 320 -38.40 -22.79 21.69
N GLY A 321 -39.68 -22.85 22.07
CA GLY A 321 -40.16 -22.11 23.23
C GLY A 321 -39.69 -22.65 24.59
N ASP A 322 -39.02 -23.81 24.65
CA ASP A 322 -38.49 -24.38 25.91
C ASP A 322 -36.99 -24.08 26.03
N CYS A 323 -36.18 -24.51 25.06
CA CYS A 323 -34.72 -24.41 25.12
C CYS A 323 -34.10 -23.27 24.28
N GLY A 324 -34.89 -22.54 23.50
CA GLY A 324 -34.40 -21.40 22.70
C GLY A 324 -33.59 -21.75 21.44
N ILE A 325 -33.34 -23.03 21.15
CA ILE A 325 -32.64 -23.46 19.93
C ILE A 325 -33.44 -23.12 18.66
N GLY A 326 -32.76 -22.76 17.57
CA GLY A 326 -33.39 -22.58 16.26
C GLY A 326 -34.01 -23.89 15.76
N LEU A 327 -35.27 -23.85 15.35
CA LEU A 327 -36.00 -25.05 14.91
C LEU A 327 -35.51 -25.50 13.53
N PRO A 328 -34.97 -26.73 13.39
CA PRO A 328 -34.50 -27.23 12.11
C PRO A 328 -35.68 -27.49 11.16
N GLY A 329 -35.42 -27.31 9.86
CA GLY A 329 -36.41 -27.53 8.81
C GLY A 329 -37.42 -26.38 8.61
N ILE A 330 -37.31 -25.27 9.35
CA ILE A 330 -38.14 -24.08 9.18
C ILE A 330 -37.26 -22.91 8.71
N PRO A 331 -37.54 -22.29 7.55
CA PRO A 331 -36.70 -21.23 7.00
C PRO A 331 -36.79 -19.96 7.83
N ALA A 332 -35.69 -19.22 7.99
CA ALA A 332 -35.66 -17.94 8.69
C ALA A 332 -36.22 -16.82 7.80
N LEU A 333 -37.51 -16.50 7.97
CA LEU A 333 -38.22 -15.52 7.14
C LEU A 333 -38.86 -14.42 7.98
N ARG A 334 -39.17 -13.27 7.37
CA ARG A 334 -39.90 -12.20 8.06
C ARG A 334 -41.36 -12.61 8.27
N PRO A 335 -42.06 -12.11 9.32
CA PRO A 335 -43.45 -12.47 9.61
C PRO A 335 -44.39 -12.39 8.40
N ARG A 336 -44.28 -11.34 7.57
CA ARG A 336 -45.10 -11.18 6.35
C ARG A 336 -44.80 -12.23 5.28
N GLN A 337 -43.56 -12.72 5.18
CA GLN A 337 -43.19 -13.77 4.22
C GLN A 337 -43.71 -15.15 4.66
N TYR A 338 -43.93 -15.36 5.95
CA TYR A 338 -44.62 -16.57 6.41
C TYR A 338 -46.07 -16.64 5.92
N ALA A 339 -46.73 -15.51 5.60
CA ALA A 339 -48.08 -15.55 5.04
C ALA A 339 -48.08 -16.15 3.61
N THR A 340 -47.01 -15.96 2.84
CA THR A 340 -46.95 -16.32 1.41
C THR A 340 -46.46 -17.75 1.15
N ILE A 341 -45.76 -18.39 2.09
CA ILE A 341 -45.25 -19.74 1.89
C ILE A 341 -46.31 -20.82 2.20
N SER A 342 -46.08 -22.03 1.69
CA SER A 342 -46.95 -23.19 1.95
C SER A 342 -46.89 -23.65 3.41
N LYS A 343 -47.95 -24.32 3.91
CA LYS A 343 -48.00 -24.84 5.28
C LYS A 343 -46.85 -25.82 5.58
N ARG A 344 -46.46 -26.66 4.61
CA ARG A 344 -45.36 -27.63 4.73
C ARG A 344 -44.03 -26.96 5.13
N GLN A 345 -43.77 -25.74 4.66
CA GLN A 345 -42.54 -25.01 4.98
C GLN A 345 -42.61 -24.27 6.33
N LYS A 346 -43.81 -24.14 6.93
CA LYS A 346 -44.01 -23.46 8.23
C LYS A 346 -43.93 -24.42 9.41
N THR A 347 -44.13 -25.71 9.18
CA THR A 347 -44.35 -26.72 10.23
C THR A 347 -43.54 -27.98 9.98
N VAL A 348 -43.21 -28.69 11.06
CA VAL A 348 -42.61 -30.03 10.99
C VAL A 348 -43.70 -31.08 11.29
N ARG A 349 -43.70 -32.20 10.58
CA ARG A 349 -44.71 -33.27 10.75
C ARG A 349 -44.46 -34.10 12.02
N ARG A 350 -44.80 -33.54 13.19
CA ARG A 350 -44.80 -34.21 14.50
C ARG A 350 -45.61 -33.42 15.53
N ALA A 351 -45.86 -34.01 16.70
CA ALA A 351 -46.45 -33.29 17.83
C ALA A 351 -45.61 -32.06 18.21
N TYR A 352 -46.27 -30.92 18.44
CA TYR A 352 -45.65 -29.61 18.69
C TYR A 352 -44.66 -29.15 17.59
N GLY A 353 -44.80 -29.68 16.37
CA GLY A 353 -43.98 -29.28 15.23
C GLY A 353 -44.16 -27.81 14.89
N GLY A 354 -43.07 -27.04 14.88
CA GLY A 354 -43.09 -25.60 14.64
C GLY A 354 -42.99 -24.73 15.89
N SER A 355 -43.15 -25.28 17.09
CA SER A 355 -43.03 -24.53 18.34
C SER A 355 -42.02 -25.10 19.33
N ARG A 356 -41.77 -26.42 19.30
CA ARG A 356 -40.84 -27.13 20.18
C ARG A 356 -39.82 -27.92 19.37
N CYS A 357 -38.60 -28.13 19.87
CA CYS A 357 -37.61 -29.03 19.24
C CYS A 357 -37.94 -30.51 19.50
N GLY A 358 -37.19 -31.44 18.90
CA GLY A 358 -37.41 -32.87 19.09
C GLY A 358 -37.21 -33.31 20.54
N ASP A 359 -36.11 -32.86 21.15
CA ASP A 359 -35.71 -33.27 22.50
C ASP A 359 -36.66 -32.76 23.58
N CYS A 360 -37.12 -31.51 23.48
CA CYS A 360 -38.11 -30.98 24.43
C CYS A 360 -39.45 -31.70 24.33
N VAL A 361 -39.85 -32.17 23.13
CA VAL A 361 -41.06 -32.99 22.99
C VAL A 361 -40.86 -34.37 23.62
N LYS A 362 -39.69 -35.00 23.43
CA LYS A 362 -39.34 -36.26 24.10
C LYS A 362 -39.41 -36.11 25.63
N GLN A 363 -38.83 -35.05 26.18
CA GLN A 363 -38.87 -34.78 27.62
C GLN A 363 -40.30 -34.55 28.14
N ARG A 364 -41.16 -33.85 27.37
CA ARG A 364 -42.57 -33.65 27.73
C ARG A 364 -43.34 -34.97 27.79
N ILE A 365 -43.15 -35.84 26.80
CA ILE A 365 -43.79 -37.16 26.76
C ILE A 365 -43.36 -37.98 27.97
N LEU A 366 -42.05 -38.08 28.22
CA LEU A 366 -41.51 -38.85 29.35
C LEU A 366 -42.00 -38.31 30.69
N ARG A 367 -41.99 -36.98 30.88
CA ARG A 367 -42.45 -36.36 32.13
C ARG A 367 -43.94 -36.58 32.35
N ALA A 368 -44.77 -36.42 31.33
CA ALA A 368 -46.21 -36.64 31.44
C ALA A 368 -46.52 -38.09 31.83
N PHE A 369 -45.89 -39.05 31.15
CA PHE A 369 -46.04 -40.47 31.43
C PHE A 369 -45.63 -40.81 32.86
N LEU A 370 -44.40 -40.48 33.27
CA LEU A 370 -43.89 -40.83 34.60
C LEU A 370 -44.70 -40.16 35.74
N VAL A 371 -45.20 -38.95 35.53
CA VAL A 371 -46.04 -38.26 36.51
C VAL A 371 -47.39 -38.95 36.67
N GLU A 372 -48.03 -39.39 35.58
CA GLU A 372 -49.29 -40.12 35.67
C GLU A 372 -49.10 -41.51 36.29
N GLU A 373 -48.05 -42.24 35.91
CA GLU A 373 -47.71 -43.52 36.55
C GLU A 373 -47.50 -43.36 38.06
N ALA A 374 -46.72 -42.36 38.47
CA ALA A 374 -46.50 -42.08 39.89
C ALA A 374 -47.81 -41.71 40.62
N LYS A 375 -48.77 -41.04 39.95
CA LYS A 375 -50.09 -40.74 40.53
C LYS A 375 -50.91 -42.01 40.71
N ILE A 376 -50.90 -42.93 39.74
CA ILE A 376 -51.62 -44.21 39.82
C ILE A 376 -51.04 -45.05 40.97
N VAL A 377 -49.71 -45.20 41.03
CA VAL A 377 -49.03 -45.94 42.11
C VAL A 377 -49.40 -45.37 43.47
N LYS A 378 -49.39 -44.04 43.63
CA LYS A 378 -49.81 -43.38 44.89
C LYS A 378 -51.26 -43.68 45.25
N LYS A 379 -52.17 -43.71 44.28
CA LYS A 379 -53.58 -44.06 44.50
C LYS A 379 -53.73 -45.52 44.97
N VAL A 380 -53.02 -46.45 44.34
CA VAL A 380 -53.05 -47.88 44.70
C VAL A 380 -52.48 -48.12 46.10
N ILE A 381 -51.35 -47.50 46.43
CA ILE A 381 -50.77 -47.60 47.79
C ILE A 381 -51.76 -47.06 48.83
N LYS A 382 -52.41 -45.92 48.54
CA LYS A 382 -53.42 -45.34 49.43
C LYS A 382 -54.62 -46.27 49.64
N SER A 383 -55.14 -46.91 48.58
CA SER A 383 -56.25 -47.86 48.71
C SER A 383 -55.87 -49.13 49.47
N GLN A 384 -54.66 -49.66 49.26
CA GLN A 384 -54.15 -50.83 50.00
C GLN A 384 -53.94 -50.55 51.49
N GLN A 385 -53.52 -49.32 51.85
CA GLN A 385 -53.41 -48.90 53.24
C GLN A 385 -54.79 -48.75 53.90
N GLN A 386 -55.79 -48.30 53.15
CA GLN A 386 -57.17 -48.20 53.64
C GLN A 386 -57.81 -49.57 53.87
N SER A 387 -57.54 -50.57 53.02
CA SER A 387 -58.09 -51.93 53.19
C SER A 387 -57.42 -52.75 54.31
N LYS A 388 -56.27 -52.29 54.85
CA LYS A 388 -55.56 -52.95 55.95
C LYS A 388 -55.93 -52.42 57.33
N LYS A 389 -56.60 -51.27 57.40
CA LYS A 389 -57.26 -50.76 58.61
C LYS A 389 -58.68 -51.29 58.65
#